data_AF-A0A918HFV9-F1
#
_entry.id   AF-A0A918HFV9-F1
#
_cell.length_a   1.000
_cell.length_b   1.000
_cell.length_c   1.000
_cell.angle_alpha   90.00
_cell.angle_beta   90.00
_cell.angle_gamma   90.00
#
_symmetry.space_group_name_H-M   'P 1'
#
loop_
_entity.id
_entity.type
_entity.pdbx_description
1 polymer ?
#
loop_
_entity_poly.entity_id
_entity_poly.type
_entity_poly.pdbx_seq_one_letter_code
_entity_poly.pdbx_strand_id
1 'polypeptide(L)'
;MSGPDSRLVQTAVIGTPGSARAIILPTEADDLTRWRRRHPTYAYYCGTQLGGCGHELSDRLYRDKVCHFAHRPHTSCHRTATGAASADHLFIRDDLAAWAGRHRLKGRVTAHDLGSGPGDVVDFRVRESRQHVRFQFSRLPHTDWRRTRDRLTRESSTLDWVFGPGTAHPDTVEELYDEHGHVLRFRFETLGAVRRIRLRAEDPRRSTDWVPLEACAMTPEGLVVPGAERRPRRRGPVPAVPLTATPARRSPEEQVRAVREALADAARLRTRPTWEALARAAGGDLAELSVPSRVRLLVAVERAAGTEGAPLLSALLRTGEGDPPPYVADVVAVLGCGTPATAGVLKRWCQREADRAFAVHGVPSRTAPPRLPLTDDGQIAAPGAEPPRHRTIVHVKGGAVRRPARRQDAEIRHALVAARQVQDRQRAAYLLKEAERGLPRLPEPQRGRLAEEMRLTGRWLSGLPAPSKPRKRKRAKTAGQGQTGATPKATPRATPKAKSKGSSLSGARPLPGFENPAAGGRPTKTSRKSKKSPKPPTPSKGTLR
;
A
#
# COMPACT_ATOMS: atom_id res chain seq x y z
N MET A 1 -3.57 9.87 5.75
CA MET A 1 -3.86 8.87 4.69
C MET A 1 -3.89 7.49 5.32
N SER A 2 -4.99 6.75 5.15
CA SER A 2 -5.16 5.40 5.69
C SER A 2 -4.19 4.43 5.00
N GLY A 3 -3.70 3.42 5.72
CA GLY A 3 -2.98 2.31 5.08
C GLY A 3 -3.92 1.51 4.17
N PRO A 4 -3.41 0.79 3.17
CA PRO A 4 -4.23 -0.07 2.32
C PRO A 4 -4.93 -1.13 3.19
N ASP A 5 -6.25 -1.20 3.09
CA ASP A 5 -7.06 -2.19 3.82
C ASP A 5 -6.74 -3.58 3.26
N SER A 6 -6.07 -4.41 4.08
CA SER A 6 -5.65 -5.76 3.70
C SER A 6 -6.82 -6.73 3.53
N ARG A 7 -8.04 -6.37 3.92
CA ARG A 7 -9.25 -7.16 3.64
C ARG A 7 -9.68 -7.07 2.17
N LEU A 8 -9.21 -6.05 1.46
CA LEU A 8 -9.56 -5.80 0.06
C LEU A 8 -8.51 -6.40 -0.88
N VAL A 9 -8.94 -6.93 -2.02
CA VAL A 9 -8.01 -7.46 -3.03
C VAL A 9 -7.33 -6.29 -3.73
N GLN A 10 -6.04 -6.09 -3.48
CA GLN A 10 -5.25 -4.99 -4.03
C GLN A 10 -4.44 -5.41 -5.27
N THR A 11 -4.25 -6.71 -5.49
CA THR A 11 -3.41 -7.26 -6.56
C THR A 11 -4.14 -8.23 -7.49
N ALA A 12 -3.81 -8.13 -8.77
CA ALA A 12 -4.31 -8.99 -9.85
C ALA A 12 -3.17 -9.30 -10.84
N VAL A 13 -3.45 -10.15 -11.82
CA VAL A 13 -2.62 -10.30 -13.03
C VAL A 13 -3.37 -9.75 -14.25
N ILE A 14 -2.65 -9.19 -15.22
CA ILE A 14 -3.26 -8.59 -16.41
C ILE A 14 -3.29 -9.59 -17.58
N GLY A 15 -4.42 -9.67 -18.28
CA GLY A 15 -4.56 -10.33 -19.57
C GLY A 15 -5.15 -11.74 -19.50
N THR A 16 -4.57 -12.65 -18.71
CA THR A 16 -5.06 -14.04 -18.56
C THR A 16 -4.89 -14.55 -17.13
N PRO A 17 -5.65 -15.58 -16.69
CA PRO A 17 -5.54 -16.16 -15.35
C PRO A 17 -4.14 -16.65 -14.96
N GLY A 18 -3.40 -17.22 -15.91
CA GLY A 18 -2.03 -17.70 -15.73
C GLY A 18 -0.94 -16.66 -16.02
N SER A 19 -1.32 -15.39 -16.24
CA SER A 19 -0.39 -14.33 -16.64
C SER A 19 0.68 -14.07 -15.58
N ALA A 20 1.89 -13.82 -16.06
CA ALA A 20 3.02 -13.44 -15.23
C ALA A 20 2.95 -12.00 -14.71
N ARG A 21 2.21 -11.13 -15.42
CA ARG A 21 2.29 -9.67 -15.32
C ARG A 21 1.37 -9.14 -14.22
N ALA A 22 1.92 -8.96 -13.03
CA ALA A 22 1.21 -8.47 -11.86
C ALA A 22 0.85 -6.98 -11.95
N ILE A 23 -0.16 -6.58 -11.18
CA ILE A 23 -0.58 -5.19 -11.00
C ILE A 23 -1.09 -4.97 -9.57
N ILE A 24 -0.81 -3.79 -9.02
CA ILE A 24 -1.56 -3.22 -7.88
C ILE A 24 -2.56 -2.21 -8.41
N LEU A 25 -3.80 -2.30 -7.96
CA LEU A 25 -4.79 -1.29 -8.33
C LEU A 25 -4.41 0.05 -7.69
N PRO A 26 -4.38 1.17 -8.46
CA PRO A 26 -4.25 2.48 -7.86
C PRO A 26 -5.38 2.72 -6.85
N THR A 27 -5.02 3.03 -5.61
CA THR A 27 -5.97 3.16 -4.49
C THR A 27 -6.84 4.41 -4.57
N GLU A 28 -6.30 5.47 -5.19
CA GLU A 28 -6.95 6.78 -5.34
C GLU A 28 -7.79 6.87 -6.62
N ALA A 29 -8.97 7.49 -6.51
CA ALA A 29 -9.96 7.55 -7.57
C ALA A 29 -9.43 8.17 -8.88
N ASP A 30 -8.67 9.26 -8.76
CA ASP A 30 -8.14 9.98 -9.91
C ASP A 30 -7.00 9.22 -10.59
N ASP A 31 -6.18 8.49 -9.83
CA ASP A 31 -5.15 7.63 -10.40
C ASP A 31 -5.74 6.40 -11.09
N LEU A 32 -6.76 5.77 -10.50
CA LEU A 32 -7.48 4.70 -11.18
C LEU A 32 -8.18 5.21 -12.46
N THR A 33 -8.76 6.41 -12.42
CA THR A 33 -9.37 7.03 -13.61
C THR A 33 -8.32 7.37 -14.68
N ARG A 34 -7.12 7.83 -14.29
CA ARG A 34 -5.97 8.00 -15.19
C ARG A 34 -5.50 6.65 -15.76
N TRP A 35 -5.42 5.62 -14.93
CA TRP A 35 -5.01 4.27 -15.31
C TRP A 35 -5.95 3.65 -16.36
N ARG A 36 -7.26 3.66 -16.10
CA ARG A 36 -8.30 3.21 -17.04
C ARG A 36 -8.21 3.87 -18.42
N ARG A 37 -7.92 5.18 -18.47
CA ARG A 37 -7.74 5.90 -19.74
C ARG A 37 -6.48 5.50 -20.51
N ARG A 38 -5.38 5.17 -19.81
CA ARG A 38 -4.14 4.69 -20.46
C ARG A 38 -4.20 3.22 -20.86
N HIS A 39 -5.04 2.44 -20.19
CA HIS A 39 -5.14 0.99 -20.36
C HIS A 39 -6.59 0.53 -20.59
N PRO A 40 -7.27 1.00 -21.65
CA PRO A 40 -8.70 0.76 -21.88
C PRO A 40 -9.04 -0.71 -22.22
N THR A 41 -8.05 -1.54 -22.54
CA THR A 41 -8.18 -2.94 -22.93
C THR A 41 -7.65 -3.94 -21.89
N TYR A 42 -7.20 -3.48 -20.72
CA TYR A 42 -6.68 -4.38 -19.69
C TYR A 42 -7.81 -5.11 -18.95
N ALA A 43 -7.88 -6.42 -19.13
CA ALA A 43 -8.62 -7.34 -18.26
C ALA A 43 -7.76 -7.78 -17.07
N TYR A 44 -8.38 -7.94 -15.91
CA TYR A 44 -7.71 -8.31 -14.65
C TYR A 44 -8.22 -9.65 -14.15
N TYR A 45 -7.33 -10.47 -13.58
CA TYR A 45 -7.69 -11.80 -13.08
C TYR A 45 -7.12 -12.04 -11.69
N CYS A 46 -7.85 -12.84 -10.90
CA CYS A 46 -7.37 -13.39 -9.64
C CYS A 46 -6.37 -14.51 -9.94
N GLY A 47 -5.16 -14.12 -10.35
CA GLY A 47 -4.23 -14.99 -11.07
C GLY A 47 -3.85 -16.25 -10.29
N THR A 48 -3.71 -17.37 -11.00
CA THR A 48 -3.34 -18.65 -10.38
C THR A 48 -1.93 -18.59 -9.78
N GLN A 49 -1.01 -17.83 -10.40
CA GLN A 49 0.32 -17.54 -9.85
C GLN A 49 0.30 -16.69 -8.57
N LEU A 50 -0.84 -16.08 -8.21
CA LEU A 50 -1.05 -15.37 -6.93
C LEU A 50 -1.75 -16.25 -5.87
N GLY A 51 -1.91 -17.55 -6.12
CA GLY A 51 -2.78 -18.42 -5.31
C GLY A 51 -4.27 -18.10 -5.49
N GLY A 52 -4.63 -17.44 -6.60
CA GLY A 52 -6.00 -17.03 -6.92
C GLY A 52 -6.82 -18.09 -7.65
N CYS A 53 -8.14 -17.91 -7.65
CA CYS A 53 -9.09 -18.84 -8.27
C CYS A 53 -9.18 -18.74 -9.81
N GLY A 54 -8.32 -17.95 -10.45
CA GLY A 54 -8.29 -17.74 -11.91
C GLY A 54 -9.41 -16.89 -12.49
N HIS A 55 -10.44 -16.52 -11.72
CA HIS A 55 -11.59 -15.78 -12.22
C HIS A 55 -11.26 -14.31 -12.53
N GLU A 56 -11.98 -13.71 -13.48
CA GLU A 56 -11.86 -12.29 -13.83
C GLU A 56 -12.29 -11.38 -12.66
N LEU A 57 -11.54 -10.29 -12.47
CA LEU A 57 -11.73 -9.28 -11.44
C LEU A 57 -12.24 -7.98 -12.05
N SER A 58 -13.26 -7.40 -11.41
CA SER A 58 -13.69 -6.01 -11.64
C SER A 58 -12.85 -5.05 -10.80
N ASP A 59 -12.46 -3.91 -11.34
CA ASP A 59 -11.85 -2.82 -10.57
C ASP A 59 -12.93 -1.87 -10.04
N ARG A 60 -12.93 -1.63 -8.72
CA ARG A 60 -13.94 -0.82 -8.04
C ARG A 60 -13.41 0.59 -7.78
N LEU A 61 -13.92 1.54 -8.56
CA LEU A 61 -13.66 2.96 -8.41
C LEU A 61 -14.55 3.55 -7.30
N TYR A 62 -13.93 3.95 -6.19
CA TYR A 62 -14.56 4.68 -5.09
C TYR A 62 -13.91 6.06 -4.94
N ARG A 63 -14.65 7.03 -4.42
CA ARG A 63 -14.14 8.38 -4.08
C ARG A 63 -14.10 8.65 -2.58
N ASP A 64 -14.80 7.83 -1.82
CA ASP A 64 -15.00 7.84 -0.37
C ASP A 64 -14.23 6.71 0.33
N LYS A 65 -13.71 5.74 -0.43
CA LYS A 65 -13.03 4.52 0.04
C LYS A 65 -11.88 4.15 -0.87
N VAL A 66 -11.01 3.27 -0.38
CA VAL A 66 -9.90 2.70 -1.15
C VAL A 66 -10.41 1.90 -2.35
N CYS A 67 -9.95 2.24 -3.55
CA CYS A 67 -10.22 1.46 -4.75
C CYS A 67 -9.60 0.05 -4.60
N HIS A 68 -10.30 -0.97 -5.09
CA HIS A 68 -9.85 -2.37 -4.97
C HIS A 68 -10.40 -3.24 -6.09
N PHE A 69 -9.78 -4.39 -6.32
CA PHE A 69 -10.36 -5.44 -7.15
C PHE A 69 -11.46 -6.18 -6.39
N ALA A 70 -12.49 -6.60 -7.12
CA ALA A 70 -13.57 -7.42 -6.61
C ALA A 70 -13.93 -8.52 -7.62
N HIS A 71 -14.10 -9.75 -7.11
CA HIS A 71 -14.72 -10.84 -7.86
C HIS A 71 -16.16 -10.48 -8.26
N ARG A 72 -16.72 -11.25 -9.20
CA ARG A 72 -18.15 -11.24 -9.47
C ARG A 72 -18.90 -11.86 -8.28
N PRO A 73 -20.18 -11.51 -8.05
CA PRO A 73 -21.02 -12.23 -7.08
C PRO A 73 -20.98 -13.74 -7.30
N HIS A 74 -21.13 -14.51 -6.21
CA HIS A 74 -21.12 -15.99 -6.20
C HIS A 74 -19.80 -16.67 -6.60
N THR A 75 -18.69 -15.94 -6.79
CA THR A 75 -17.35 -16.56 -6.94
C THR A 75 -16.79 -16.94 -5.57
N SER A 76 -16.56 -18.24 -5.32
CA SER A 76 -15.76 -18.70 -4.19
C SER A 76 -14.25 -18.51 -4.51
N CYS A 77 -13.49 -18.03 -3.53
CA CYS A 77 -12.06 -17.83 -3.68
C CYS A 77 -11.36 -18.04 -2.32
N HIS A 78 -10.43 -18.98 -2.26
CA HIS A 78 -9.68 -19.33 -1.04
C HIS A 78 -8.34 -18.58 -0.90
N ARG A 79 -8.09 -17.60 -1.78
CA ARG A 79 -6.89 -16.76 -1.76
C ARG A 79 -6.84 -15.91 -0.49
N THR A 80 -5.94 -16.25 0.42
CA THR A 80 -5.73 -15.57 1.70
C THR A 80 -4.87 -14.30 1.57
N ALA A 81 -3.88 -14.31 0.67
CA ALA A 81 -2.97 -13.19 0.46
C ALA A 81 -3.52 -12.19 -0.57
N THR A 82 -4.17 -11.14 -0.08
CA THR A 82 -4.95 -10.15 -0.88
C THR A 82 -4.29 -8.77 -1.00
N GLY A 83 -3.41 -8.40 -0.05
CA GLY A 83 -2.74 -7.09 -0.01
C GLY A 83 -1.63 -6.91 -1.06
N ALA A 84 -1.06 -5.71 -1.15
CA ALA A 84 -0.05 -5.34 -2.16
C ALA A 84 1.15 -6.30 -2.26
N ALA A 85 1.64 -6.81 -1.12
CA ALA A 85 2.81 -7.70 -1.05
C ALA A 85 2.57 -9.11 -1.62
N SER A 86 1.30 -9.52 -1.81
CA SER A 86 0.95 -10.88 -2.30
C SER A 86 1.32 -11.16 -3.76
N ALA A 87 1.88 -10.17 -4.46
CA ALA A 87 2.37 -10.28 -5.83
C ALA A 87 3.88 -9.98 -5.95
N ASP A 88 4.59 -9.82 -4.82
CA ASP A 88 5.99 -9.39 -4.82
C ASP A 88 6.93 -10.41 -5.51
N HIS A 89 6.60 -11.70 -5.45
CA HIS A 89 7.27 -12.77 -6.20
C HIS A 89 7.07 -12.70 -7.73
N LEU A 90 5.98 -12.08 -8.19
CA LEU A 90 5.77 -11.81 -9.62
C LEU A 90 6.49 -10.52 -10.04
N PHE A 91 6.42 -9.46 -9.21
CA PHE A 91 7.13 -8.21 -9.47
C PHE A 91 8.66 -8.40 -9.53
N ILE A 92 9.25 -9.16 -8.60
CA ILE A 92 10.69 -9.47 -8.66
C ILE A 92 11.05 -10.29 -9.89
N ARG A 93 10.18 -11.19 -10.36
CA ARG A 93 10.48 -11.97 -11.56
C ARG A 93 10.54 -11.08 -12.80
N ASP A 94 9.63 -10.12 -12.91
CA ASP A 94 9.63 -9.14 -13.99
C ASP A 94 10.84 -8.19 -13.87
N ASP A 95 11.20 -7.74 -12.66
CA ASP A 95 12.41 -6.94 -12.39
C ASP A 95 13.71 -7.70 -12.75
N LEU A 96 13.84 -8.96 -12.30
CA LEU A 96 14.99 -9.83 -12.58
C LEU A 96 15.11 -10.15 -14.08
N ALA A 97 14.00 -10.41 -14.77
CA ALA A 97 14.01 -10.64 -16.22
C ALA A 97 14.47 -9.38 -16.97
N ALA A 98 13.99 -8.21 -16.58
CA ALA A 98 14.39 -6.94 -17.18
C ALA A 98 15.85 -6.57 -16.88
N TRP A 99 16.34 -6.85 -15.67
CA TRP A 99 17.73 -6.68 -15.27
C TRP A 99 18.65 -7.64 -16.04
N ALA A 100 18.34 -8.94 -16.05
CA ALA A 100 19.09 -9.94 -16.80
C ALA A 100 19.19 -9.61 -18.29
N GLY A 101 18.10 -9.15 -18.91
CA GLY A 101 18.10 -8.68 -20.30
C GLY A 101 19.04 -7.49 -20.54
N ARG A 102 19.03 -6.48 -19.66
CA ARG A 102 19.91 -5.30 -19.77
C ARG A 102 21.39 -5.65 -19.59
N HIS A 103 21.71 -6.54 -18.65
CA HIS A 103 23.07 -7.02 -18.41
C HIS A 103 23.49 -8.21 -19.29
N ARG A 104 22.66 -8.58 -20.30
CA ARG A 104 22.88 -9.70 -21.24
C ARG A 104 23.10 -11.07 -20.56
N LEU A 105 22.61 -11.24 -19.34
CA LEU A 105 22.73 -12.47 -18.56
C LEU A 105 21.71 -13.51 -19.04
N LYS A 106 22.17 -14.71 -19.42
CA LYS A 106 21.29 -15.86 -19.72
C LYS A 106 20.76 -16.51 -18.43
N GLY A 107 19.98 -15.73 -17.69
CA GLY A 107 19.36 -16.13 -16.43
C GLY A 107 18.02 -16.85 -16.60
N ARG A 108 17.72 -17.78 -15.69
CA ARG A 108 16.38 -18.32 -15.45
C ARG A 108 15.89 -17.86 -14.08
N VAL A 109 14.69 -17.30 -14.03
CA VAL A 109 13.96 -17.03 -12.78
C VAL A 109 12.95 -18.15 -12.52
N THR A 110 12.89 -18.67 -11.31
CA THR A 110 11.88 -19.66 -10.87
C THR A 110 11.35 -19.31 -9.49
N ALA A 111 10.03 -19.21 -9.35
CA ALA A 111 9.36 -19.11 -8.06
C ALA A 111 9.03 -20.51 -7.53
N HIS A 112 9.07 -20.68 -6.21
CA HIS A 112 8.82 -21.94 -5.52
C HIS A 112 7.83 -21.72 -4.37
N ASP A 113 6.94 -22.69 -4.19
CA ASP A 113 6.05 -22.80 -3.02
C ASP A 113 6.73 -23.68 -1.97
N LEU A 114 6.83 -23.21 -0.73
CA LEU A 114 7.37 -23.96 0.41
C LEU A 114 6.27 -24.31 1.43
N GLY A 115 4.99 -24.21 1.04
CA GLY A 115 3.82 -24.54 1.84
C GLY A 115 3.05 -23.32 2.36
N SER A 116 3.55 -22.10 2.18
CA SER A 116 2.83 -20.85 2.52
C SER A 116 2.28 -20.11 1.28
N GLY A 117 2.72 -20.48 0.07
CA GLY A 117 2.16 -20.02 -1.19
C GLY A 117 3.17 -19.91 -2.34
N PRO A 118 2.71 -19.61 -3.57
CA PRO A 118 3.48 -19.74 -4.82
C PRO A 118 4.65 -18.75 -4.99
N GLY A 119 4.99 -18.01 -3.93
CA GLY A 119 6.00 -16.95 -3.92
C GLY A 119 6.95 -17.02 -2.73
N ASP A 120 6.96 -18.12 -1.97
CA ASP A 120 7.78 -18.28 -0.75
C ASP A 120 9.28 -18.08 -1.01
N VAL A 121 9.76 -18.48 -2.19
CA VAL A 121 11.12 -18.25 -2.67
C VAL A 121 11.12 -17.91 -4.16
N VAL A 122 12.02 -17.01 -4.58
CA VAL A 122 12.36 -16.81 -5.98
C VAL A 122 13.87 -17.04 -6.19
N ASP A 123 14.21 -18.01 -7.02
CA ASP A 123 15.58 -18.29 -7.47
C ASP A 123 15.85 -17.55 -8.80
N PHE A 124 17.03 -16.93 -8.92
CA PHE A 124 17.63 -16.51 -10.18
C PHE A 124 18.92 -17.28 -10.40
N ARG A 125 19.00 -18.03 -11.52
CA ARG A 125 20.18 -18.84 -11.87
C ARG A 125 20.73 -18.44 -13.23
N VAL A 126 21.98 -17.98 -13.29
CA VAL A 126 22.69 -17.71 -14.55
C VAL A 126 23.23 -19.02 -15.10
N ARG A 127 22.82 -19.40 -16.33
CA ARG A 127 23.08 -20.73 -16.87
C ARG A 127 24.56 -21.02 -17.13
N GLU A 128 25.28 -20.05 -17.70
CA GLU A 128 26.66 -20.24 -18.16
C GLU A 128 27.66 -20.20 -17.00
N SER A 129 27.52 -19.23 -16.10
CA SER A 129 28.39 -19.07 -14.93
C SER A 129 27.98 -19.91 -13.72
N ARG A 130 26.83 -20.60 -13.75
CA ARG A 130 26.22 -21.37 -12.63
C ARG A 130 25.98 -20.55 -11.34
N GLN A 131 25.82 -19.25 -11.47
CA GLN A 131 25.62 -18.35 -10.32
C GLN A 131 24.16 -18.36 -9.89
N HIS A 132 23.93 -18.31 -8.59
CA HIS A 132 22.60 -18.46 -8.01
C HIS A 132 22.33 -17.36 -6.97
N VAL A 133 21.27 -16.59 -7.19
CA VAL A 133 20.72 -15.67 -6.18
C VAL A 133 19.37 -16.20 -5.73
N ARG A 134 19.17 -16.34 -4.42
CA ARG A 134 17.91 -16.80 -3.81
C ARG A 134 17.27 -15.68 -3.00
N PHE A 135 16.05 -15.30 -3.38
CA PHE A 135 15.22 -14.34 -2.67
C PHE A 135 14.20 -15.05 -1.79
N GLN A 136 14.33 -14.89 -0.47
CA GLN A 136 13.50 -15.56 0.53
C GLN A 136 12.35 -14.65 0.99
N PHE A 137 11.09 -15.08 0.79
CA PHE A 137 9.89 -14.32 1.16
C PHE A 137 9.17 -14.89 2.39
N SER A 138 9.22 -16.21 2.60
CA SER A 138 8.71 -16.87 3.81
C SER A 138 9.81 -17.03 4.87
N ARG A 139 9.44 -17.16 6.16
CA ARG A 139 10.41 -17.43 7.22
C ARG A 139 10.90 -18.87 7.12
N LEU A 140 12.22 -19.07 7.11
CA LEU A 140 12.85 -20.39 7.01
C LEU A 140 13.58 -20.71 8.34
N PRO A 141 13.34 -21.88 8.97
CA PRO A 141 14.12 -22.33 10.12
C PRO A 141 15.60 -22.47 9.77
N HIS A 142 16.49 -22.21 10.73
CA HIS A 142 17.94 -22.19 10.48
C HIS A 142 18.50 -23.54 10.03
N THR A 143 17.98 -24.64 10.57
CA THR A 143 18.32 -26.02 10.17
C THR A 143 17.94 -26.31 8.71
N ASP A 144 16.74 -25.88 8.30
CA ASP A 144 16.25 -26.00 6.92
C ASP A 144 17.01 -25.11 5.96
N TRP A 145 17.37 -23.90 6.41
CA TRP A 145 18.22 -22.98 5.67
C TRP A 145 19.61 -23.59 5.43
N ARG A 146 20.32 -24.06 6.46
CA ARG A 146 21.66 -24.70 6.30
C ARG A 146 21.59 -25.88 5.32
N ARG A 147 20.69 -26.83 5.56
CA ARG A 147 20.45 -27.99 4.69
C ARG A 147 20.16 -27.60 3.23
N THR A 148 19.40 -26.53 3.03
CA THR A 148 19.07 -26.01 1.69
C THR A 148 20.26 -25.29 1.05
N ARG A 149 20.98 -24.46 1.81
CA ARG A 149 22.21 -23.78 1.38
C ARG A 149 23.23 -24.81 0.91
N ASP A 150 23.52 -25.84 1.70
CA ASP A 150 24.53 -26.85 1.39
C ASP A 150 24.20 -27.62 0.10
N ARG A 151 22.92 -27.93 -0.15
CA ARG A 151 22.48 -28.51 -1.43
C ARG A 151 22.72 -27.55 -2.59
N LEU A 152 22.28 -26.30 -2.47
CA LEU A 152 22.38 -25.31 -3.55
C LEU A 152 23.82 -24.88 -3.83
N THR A 153 24.70 -24.85 -2.82
CA THR A 153 26.13 -24.60 -2.97
C THR A 153 26.83 -25.72 -3.75
N ARG A 154 26.37 -26.98 -3.67
CA ARG A 154 26.86 -28.06 -4.55
C ARG A 154 26.38 -27.91 -6.01
N GLU A 155 25.24 -27.26 -6.22
CA GLU A 155 24.64 -27.03 -7.54
C GLU A 155 25.15 -25.75 -8.24
N SER A 156 25.78 -24.82 -7.51
CA SER A 156 26.05 -23.45 -7.96
C SER A 156 27.52 -23.05 -7.76
N SER A 157 28.09 -22.22 -8.63
CA SER A 157 29.44 -21.65 -8.44
C SER A 157 29.48 -20.61 -7.32
N THR A 158 28.41 -19.83 -7.22
CA THR A 158 28.12 -18.87 -6.16
C THR A 158 26.68 -19.03 -5.71
N LEU A 159 26.42 -18.74 -4.44
CA LEU A 159 25.09 -18.71 -3.86
C LEU A 159 24.99 -17.45 -3.00
N ASP A 160 24.22 -16.47 -3.45
CA ASP A 160 23.91 -15.26 -2.70
C ASP A 160 22.47 -15.34 -2.18
N TRP A 161 22.31 -15.28 -0.85
CA TRP A 161 20.99 -15.40 -0.21
C TRP A 161 20.49 -14.03 0.23
N VAL A 162 19.35 -13.61 -0.30
CA VAL A 162 18.75 -12.29 -0.09
C VAL A 162 17.43 -12.43 0.67
N PHE A 163 17.34 -11.82 1.85
CA PHE A 163 16.22 -12.02 2.76
C PHE A 163 15.21 -10.87 2.72
N GLY A 164 13.93 -11.22 2.60
CA GLY A 164 12.83 -10.28 2.79
C GLY A 164 12.63 -9.91 4.26
N PRO A 165 11.78 -8.91 4.55
CA PRO A 165 11.55 -8.43 5.92
C PRO A 165 11.07 -9.55 6.86
N GLY A 166 11.83 -9.81 7.93
CA GLY A 166 11.48 -10.82 8.95
C GLY A 166 11.63 -12.29 8.53
N THR A 167 12.26 -12.58 7.39
CA THR A 167 12.36 -13.95 6.84
C THR A 167 13.58 -14.75 7.34
N ALA A 168 14.68 -14.06 7.64
CA ALA A 168 15.90 -14.69 8.14
C ALA A 168 15.75 -15.12 9.61
N HIS A 169 16.19 -16.33 9.94
CA HIS A 169 16.37 -16.73 11.34
C HIS A 169 17.56 -15.97 11.96
N PRO A 170 17.51 -15.56 13.23
CA PRO A 170 18.66 -14.97 13.92
C PRO A 170 20.02 -15.64 13.68
N ASP A 171 20.11 -16.93 14.00
CA ASP A 171 21.31 -17.75 13.87
C ASP A 171 21.82 -17.82 12.41
N THR A 172 20.90 -17.68 11.43
CA THR A 172 21.25 -17.60 9.99
C THR A 172 21.90 -16.27 9.65
N VAL A 173 21.45 -15.18 10.26
CA VAL A 173 22.05 -13.86 10.10
C VAL A 173 23.44 -13.83 10.75
N GLU A 174 23.58 -14.40 11.94
CA GLU A 174 24.85 -14.52 12.67
C GLU A 174 25.88 -15.33 11.86
N GLU A 175 25.51 -16.52 11.36
CA GLU A 175 26.40 -17.33 10.51
C GLU A 175 26.81 -16.61 9.20
N LEU A 176 25.91 -15.84 8.58
CA LEU A 176 26.23 -15.05 7.40
C LEU A 176 27.13 -13.83 7.70
N TYR A 177 27.00 -13.22 8.88
CA TYR A 177 27.94 -12.18 9.33
C TYR A 177 29.35 -12.75 9.54
N ASP A 178 29.47 -13.94 10.13
CA ASP A 178 30.78 -14.58 10.30
C ASP A 178 31.40 -15.01 8.95
N GLU A 179 30.60 -15.57 8.03
CA GLU A 179 31.08 -16.09 6.75
C GLU A 179 31.37 -14.99 5.71
N HIS A 180 30.57 -13.92 5.66
CA HIS A 180 30.58 -12.91 4.58
C HIS A 180 30.75 -11.47 5.05
N GLY A 181 30.67 -11.22 6.36
CA GLY A 181 30.67 -9.88 6.95
C GLY A 181 29.34 -9.13 6.83
N HIS A 182 28.35 -9.66 6.09
CA HIS A 182 27.09 -8.99 5.82
C HIS A 182 25.97 -9.99 5.44
N VAL A 183 24.72 -9.56 5.55
CA VAL A 183 23.54 -10.23 4.99
C VAL A 183 22.91 -9.37 3.90
N LEU A 184 22.50 -10.00 2.79
CA LEU A 184 21.77 -9.31 1.74
C LEU A 184 20.27 -9.27 2.06
N ARG A 185 19.64 -8.14 1.80
CA ARG A 185 18.24 -7.87 2.13
C ARG A 185 17.50 -7.27 0.96
N PHE A 186 16.20 -7.52 0.90
CA PHE A 186 15.32 -6.82 -0.02
C PHE A 186 14.11 -6.19 0.68
N ARG A 187 13.58 -5.13 0.06
CA ARG A 187 12.25 -4.58 0.30
C ARG A 187 11.61 -4.18 -1.03
N PHE A 188 10.34 -3.83 -1.01
CA PHE A 188 9.64 -3.31 -2.19
C PHE A 188 9.05 -1.92 -1.94
N GLU A 189 9.20 -1.07 -2.95
CA GLU A 189 8.58 0.25 -3.01
C GLU A 189 7.47 0.23 -4.05
N THR A 190 6.29 0.74 -3.68
CA THR A 190 5.15 0.85 -4.61
C THR A 190 5.28 2.13 -5.43
N LEU A 191 5.34 1.99 -6.75
CA LEU A 191 5.43 3.09 -7.71
C LEU A 191 4.20 3.04 -8.62
N GLY A 192 3.13 3.72 -8.20
CA GLY A 192 1.83 3.67 -8.88
C GLY A 192 1.23 2.26 -8.83
N ALA A 193 1.10 1.63 -10.01
CA ALA A 193 0.46 0.32 -10.17
C ALA A 193 1.44 -0.87 -10.12
N VAL A 194 2.73 -0.63 -9.91
CA VAL A 194 3.78 -1.67 -9.82
C VAL A 194 4.55 -1.54 -8.50
N ARG A 195 5.28 -2.61 -8.14
CA ARG A 195 6.31 -2.55 -7.10
C ARG A 195 7.68 -2.80 -7.72
N ARG A 196 8.68 -2.14 -7.17
CA ARG A 196 10.10 -2.33 -7.53
C ARG A 196 10.88 -2.81 -6.32
N ILE A 197 11.75 -3.78 -6.55
CA ILE A 197 12.66 -4.27 -5.51
C ILE A 197 13.75 -3.23 -5.22
N ARG A 198 14.09 -3.10 -3.94
CA ARG A 198 15.31 -2.44 -3.46
C ARG A 198 16.15 -3.45 -2.70
N LEU A 199 17.46 -3.34 -2.85
CA LEU A 199 18.44 -4.19 -2.20
C LEU A 199 19.31 -3.38 -1.24
N ARG A 200 19.82 -4.03 -0.20
CA ARG A 200 20.93 -3.54 0.61
C ARG A 200 21.74 -4.71 1.18
N ALA A 201 23.01 -4.47 1.47
CA ALA A 201 23.76 -5.22 2.48
C ALA A 201 23.58 -4.58 3.86
N GLU A 202 23.37 -5.41 4.87
CA GLU A 202 23.45 -5.07 6.30
C GLU A 202 24.66 -5.81 6.90
N ASP A 203 25.46 -5.13 7.71
CA ASP A 203 26.45 -5.74 8.60
C ASP A 203 26.10 -5.40 10.07
N PRO A 204 26.78 -5.97 11.09
CA PRO A 204 26.44 -5.73 12.49
C PRO A 204 26.55 -4.27 12.97
N ARG A 205 27.22 -3.38 12.22
CA ARG A 205 27.53 -1.99 12.63
C ARG A 205 26.98 -0.96 11.65
N ARG A 206 26.76 -1.32 10.40
CA ARG A 206 26.38 -0.42 9.31
C ARG A 206 25.37 -1.09 8.37
N SER A 207 24.57 -0.28 7.71
CA SER A 207 23.76 -0.69 6.57
C SER A 207 24.14 0.16 5.37
N THR A 208 24.17 -0.46 4.20
CA THR A 208 24.19 0.27 2.92
C THR A 208 22.82 0.90 2.65
N ASP A 209 22.82 1.91 1.77
CA ASP A 209 21.58 2.53 1.28
C ASP A 209 20.72 1.53 0.49
N TRP A 210 19.42 1.79 0.46
CA TRP A 210 18.47 1.00 -0.32
C TRP A 210 18.56 1.34 -1.81
N VAL A 211 19.32 0.55 -2.56
CA VAL A 211 19.57 0.74 -3.99
C VAL A 211 18.56 -0.02 -4.87
N PRO A 212 18.25 0.43 -6.11
CA PRO A 212 17.50 -0.39 -7.06
C PRO A 212 18.33 -1.61 -7.51
N LEU A 213 17.67 -2.68 -7.97
CA LEU A 213 18.35 -3.84 -8.58
C LEU A 213 19.25 -3.42 -9.75
N GLU A 214 18.85 -2.39 -10.49
CA GLU A 214 19.64 -1.75 -11.56
C GLU A 214 21.04 -1.26 -11.15
N ALA A 215 21.26 -0.93 -9.88
CA ALA A 215 22.57 -0.52 -9.39
C ALA A 215 23.44 -1.71 -8.98
N CYS A 216 22.87 -2.92 -8.88
CA CYS A 216 23.58 -4.14 -8.53
C CYS A 216 24.15 -4.82 -9.77
N ALA A 217 25.32 -5.43 -9.60
CA ALA A 217 26.01 -6.18 -10.64
C ALA A 217 26.05 -7.68 -10.30
N MET A 218 26.03 -8.53 -11.34
CA MET A 218 26.45 -9.91 -11.23
C MET A 218 27.92 -9.99 -11.66
N THR A 219 28.83 -10.22 -10.71
CA THR A 219 30.26 -10.50 -10.99
C THR A 219 30.52 -11.99 -10.81
N PRO A 220 31.64 -12.57 -11.28
CA PRO A 220 31.95 -14.00 -11.10
C PRO A 220 31.81 -14.51 -9.67
N GLU A 221 32.04 -13.65 -8.67
CA GLU A 221 31.98 -13.89 -7.24
C GLU A 221 30.55 -13.86 -6.66
N GLY A 222 29.58 -13.34 -7.41
CA GLY A 222 28.16 -13.32 -7.05
C GLY A 222 27.48 -11.96 -7.27
N LEU A 223 26.35 -11.76 -6.58
CA LEU A 223 25.61 -10.50 -6.55
C LEU A 223 26.37 -9.44 -5.74
N VAL A 224 26.74 -8.35 -6.39
CA VAL A 224 27.38 -7.19 -5.77
C VAL A 224 26.36 -6.07 -5.59
N VAL A 225 26.16 -5.67 -4.33
CA VAL A 225 25.39 -4.48 -3.95
C VAL A 225 26.39 -3.33 -3.72
N PRO A 226 26.21 -2.15 -4.36
CA PRO A 226 27.06 -0.98 -4.14
C PRO A 226 27.26 -0.63 -2.66
N GLY A 227 28.50 -0.36 -2.28
CA GLY A 227 28.88 -0.05 -0.90
C GLY A 227 28.98 -1.24 0.04
N ALA A 228 28.70 -2.47 -0.41
CA ALA A 228 28.90 -3.68 0.38
C ALA A 228 30.37 -4.15 0.30
N GLU A 229 31.09 -4.08 1.42
CA GLU A 229 32.44 -4.65 1.52
C GLU A 229 32.34 -6.17 1.74
N ARG A 230 32.80 -6.95 0.76
CA ARG A 230 32.92 -8.41 0.90
C ARG A 230 34.19 -8.75 1.67
N ARG A 231 34.06 -9.31 2.88
CA ARG A 231 35.21 -9.87 3.59
C ARG A 231 35.76 -11.07 2.79
N PRO A 232 37.08 -11.19 2.56
CA PRO A 232 37.64 -12.35 1.89
C PRO A 232 37.28 -13.64 2.64
N ARG A 233 36.75 -14.64 1.92
CA ARG A 233 36.38 -15.96 2.48
C ARG A 233 37.59 -16.57 3.20
N ARG A 234 37.52 -16.71 4.53
CA ARG A 234 38.48 -17.54 5.28
C ARG A 234 38.21 -19.02 4.98
N ARG A 235 38.77 -19.52 3.89
CA ARG A 235 38.98 -20.97 3.69
C ARG A 235 40.19 -21.40 4.51
N GLY A 236 39.94 -21.79 5.76
CA GLY A 236 40.91 -22.42 6.64
C GLY A 236 40.19 -23.05 7.83
N PRO A 237 40.76 -24.08 8.50
CA PRO A 237 40.17 -24.63 9.71
C PRO A 237 40.02 -23.54 10.75
N VAL A 238 38.86 -23.47 11.41
CA VAL A 238 38.61 -22.51 12.49
C VAL A 238 39.60 -22.80 13.63
N PRO A 239 40.52 -21.88 13.98
CA PRO A 239 41.26 -22.01 15.22
C PRO A 239 40.27 -21.83 16.36
N ALA A 240 40.26 -22.75 17.33
CA ALA A 240 39.41 -22.60 18.51
C ALA A 240 39.81 -21.32 19.26
N VAL A 241 38.93 -20.31 19.23
CA VAL A 241 39.10 -19.09 20.02
C VAL A 241 38.68 -19.41 21.46
N PRO A 242 39.46 -19.07 22.49
CA PRO A 242 39.09 -19.34 23.87
C PRO A 242 37.79 -18.61 24.25
N LEU A 243 36.83 -19.37 24.78
CA LEU A 243 35.66 -18.82 25.48
C LEU A 243 36.11 -18.22 26.82
N THR A 244 36.39 -16.91 26.87
CA THR A 244 36.25 -16.05 28.07
C THR A 244 36.55 -14.57 27.76
N ALA A 245 35.54 -13.84 27.32
CA ALA A 245 35.50 -12.38 27.47
C ALA A 245 34.08 -11.99 27.88
N THR A 246 33.83 -11.95 29.19
CA THR A 246 32.53 -11.56 29.75
C THR A 246 32.26 -10.10 29.39
N PRO A 247 31.17 -9.76 28.68
CA PRO A 247 30.87 -8.37 28.38
C PRO A 247 30.60 -7.61 29.68
N ALA A 248 31.24 -6.45 29.85
CA ALA A 248 31.00 -5.58 31.00
C ALA A 248 29.51 -5.18 31.05
N ARG A 249 28.90 -5.31 32.23
CA ARG A 249 27.50 -4.91 32.44
C ARG A 249 27.37 -3.40 32.27
N ARG A 250 26.43 -2.96 31.44
CA ARG A 250 26.18 -1.53 31.19
C ARG A 250 25.46 -0.87 32.36
N SER A 251 25.46 0.46 32.40
CA SER A 251 24.67 1.17 33.41
C SER A 251 23.16 0.93 33.17
N PRO A 252 22.31 1.01 34.22
CA PRO A 252 20.86 0.88 34.04
C PRO A 252 20.26 1.90 33.05
N GLU A 253 20.83 3.11 32.98
CA GLU A 253 20.39 4.16 32.06
C GLU A 253 20.75 3.83 30.60
N GLU A 254 21.92 3.24 30.38
CA GLU A 254 22.34 2.75 29.06
C GLU A 254 21.47 1.58 28.60
N GLN A 255 21.12 0.66 29.50
CA GLN A 255 20.18 -0.43 29.23
C GLN A 255 18.80 0.12 28.82
N VAL A 256 18.28 1.10 29.57
CA VAL A 256 17.01 1.78 29.24
C VAL A 256 17.07 2.44 27.86
N ARG A 257 18.15 3.17 27.56
CA ARG A 257 18.34 3.84 26.26
C ARG A 257 18.41 2.84 25.11
N ALA A 258 19.24 1.79 25.23
CA ALA A 258 19.43 0.79 24.20
C ALA A 258 18.15 -0.03 23.93
N VAL A 259 17.42 -0.44 24.98
CA VAL A 259 16.13 -1.15 24.82
C VAL A 259 15.09 -0.28 24.14
N ARG A 260 15.01 1.00 24.51
CA ARG A 260 14.08 1.94 23.87
C ARG A 260 14.40 2.12 22.38
N GLU A 261 15.67 2.29 22.04
CA GLU A 261 16.12 2.46 20.65
C GLU A 261 15.80 1.22 19.82
N ALA A 262 16.13 0.03 20.31
CA ALA A 262 15.79 -1.24 19.66
C ALA A 262 14.27 -1.45 19.47
N LEU A 263 13.44 -1.04 20.43
CA LEU A 263 11.97 -1.09 20.27
C LEU A 263 11.45 -0.01 19.30
N ALA A 264 12.04 1.18 19.28
CA ALA A 264 11.70 2.23 18.31
C ALA A 264 12.08 1.84 16.87
N ASP A 265 13.21 1.13 16.70
CA ASP A 265 13.61 0.55 15.41
C ASP A 265 12.73 -0.63 15.01
N ALA A 266 12.33 -1.48 15.95
CA ALA A 266 11.28 -2.47 15.70
C ALA A 266 9.97 -1.81 15.24
N ALA A 267 9.58 -0.68 15.84
CA ALA A 267 8.41 0.09 15.44
C ALA A 267 8.55 0.70 14.03
N ARG A 268 9.72 1.27 13.68
CA ARG A 268 10.07 1.77 12.34
C ARG A 268 9.97 0.67 11.28
N LEU A 269 10.52 -0.51 11.59
CA LEU A 269 10.55 -1.69 10.71
C LEU A 269 9.24 -2.50 10.72
N ARG A 270 8.26 -2.10 11.55
CA ARG A 270 6.97 -2.78 11.78
C ARG A 270 7.11 -4.24 12.26
N THR A 271 8.20 -4.55 12.96
CA THR A 271 8.47 -5.87 13.54
C THR A 271 7.95 -5.95 14.98
N ARG A 272 7.89 -7.17 15.51
CA ARG A 272 7.44 -7.50 16.87
C ARG A 272 8.42 -8.50 17.47
N PRO A 273 9.49 -8.04 18.15
CA PRO A 273 10.58 -8.89 18.59
C PRO A 273 10.18 -9.76 19.79
N THR A 274 10.90 -10.87 20.00
CA THR A 274 10.89 -11.55 21.31
C THR A 274 11.81 -10.86 22.30
N TRP A 275 11.78 -11.24 23.57
CA TRP A 275 12.73 -10.71 24.55
C TRP A 275 14.18 -11.01 24.16
N GLU A 276 14.44 -12.20 23.62
CA GLU A 276 15.76 -12.68 23.23
C GLU A 276 16.27 -11.93 21.98
N ALA A 277 15.36 -11.56 21.07
CA ALA A 277 15.68 -10.70 19.93
C ALA A 277 15.91 -9.24 20.35
N LEU A 278 15.12 -8.72 21.31
CA LEU A 278 15.32 -7.40 21.90
C LEU A 278 16.64 -7.32 22.67
N ALA A 279 16.95 -8.33 23.47
CA ALA A 279 18.21 -8.46 24.19
C ALA A 279 19.39 -8.48 23.21
N ARG A 280 19.36 -9.27 22.12
CA ARG A 280 20.49 -9.24 21.16
C ARG A 280 20.62 -7.92 20.39
N ALA A 281 19.54 -7.16 20.20
CA ALA A 281 19.60 -5.81 19.63
C ALA A 281 20.11 -4.75 20.62
N ALA A 282 19.77 -4.86 21.91
CA ALA A 282 20.08 -3.87 22.93
C ALA A 282 21.26 -4.24 23.86
N GLY A 283 21.74 -5.49 23.87
CA GLY A 283 22.84 -6.00 24.71
C GLY A 283 22.60 -7.40 25.30
N GLY A 284 23.59 -8.28 25.19
CA GLY A 284 23.52 -9.66 25.71
C GLY A 284 23.32 -9.75 27.22
N ASP A 285 23.71 -8.72 27.98
CA ASP A 285 23.47 -8.56 29.42
C ASP A 285 21.98 -8.55 29.80
N LEU A 286 21.09 -8.34 28.81
CA LEU A 286 19.64 -8.34 28.98
C LEU A 286 19.00 -9.72 28.85
N ALA A 287 19.70 -10.71 28.27
CA ALA A 287 19.13 -12.04 28.00
C ALA A 287 18.81 -12.80 29.30
N GLU A 288 19.73 -12.74 30.26
CA GLU A 288 19.66 -13.42 31.57
C GLU A 288 18.74 -12.71 32.58
N LEU A 289 18.15 -11.55 32.23
CA LEU A 289 17.30 -10.81 33.16
C LEU A 289 16.06 -11.63 33.56
N SER A 290 15.87 -11.80 34.87
CA SER A 290 14.67 -12.39 35.45
C SER A 290 13.41 -11.57 35.11
N VAL A 291 12.25 -12.22 35.00
CA VAL A 291 10.99 -11.56 34.59
C VAL A 291 10.67 -10.28 35.39
N PRO A 292 10.80 -10.22 36.74
CA PRO A 292 10.62 -8.97 37.49
C PRO A 292 11.59 -7.85 37.09
N SER A 293 12.82 -8.20 36.68
CA SER A 293 13.80 -7.25 36.16
C SER A 293 13.45 -6.78 34.75
N ARG A 294 12.89 -7.65 33.90
CA ARG A 294 12.33 -7.28 32.58
C ARG A 294 11.21 -6.25 32.74
N VAL A 295 10.28 -6.48 33.68
CA VAL A 295 9.18 -5.55 34.00
C VAL A 295 9.72 -4.19 34.45
N ARG A 296 10.65 -4.16 35.43
CA ARG A 296 11.26 -2.90 35.90
C ARG A 296 11.95 -2.12 34.76
N LEU A 297 12.72 -2.81 33.92
CA LEU A 297 13.43 -2.19 32.80
C LEU A 297 12.46 -1.63 31.75
N LEU A 298 11.41 -2.38 31.38
CA LEU A 298 10.39 -1.90 30.44
C LEU A 298 9.61 -0.72 31.01
N VAL A 299 9.25 -0.72 32.30
CA VAL A 299 8.60 0.44 32.96
C VAL A 299 9.50 1.68 32.90
N ALA A 300 10.81 1.55 33.10
CA ALA A 300 11.76 2.65 32.99
C ALA A 300 11.89 3.17 31.53
N VAL A 301 11.91 2.28 30.54
CA VAL A 301 11.90 2.60 29.09
C VAL A 301 10.70 3.47 28.70
N GLU A 302 9.51 3.13 29.20
CA GLU A 302 8.28 3.85 28.87
C GLU A 302 8.20 5.18 29.63
N ARG A 303 8.62 5.23 30.90
CA ARG A 303 8.68 6.49 31.68
C ARG A 303 9.67 7.49 31.10
N ALA A 304 10.81 7.03 30.56
CA ALA A 304 11.75 7.86 29.84
C ALA A 304 11.14 8.51 28.58
N ALA A 305 9.96 8.09 28.10
CA ALA A 305 9.32 8.69 26.93
C ALA A 305 8.88 10.14 27.16
N GLY A 306 8.53 10.52 28.39
CA GLY A 306 8.19 11.90 28.82
C GLY A 306 7.00 12.56 28.12
N THR A 307 6.45 11.95 27.07
CA THR A 307 5.43 12.52 26.20
C THR A 307 4.08 11.87 26.49
N GLU A 308 3.16 12.67 27.04
CA GLU A 308 1.81 12.23 27.33
C GLU A 308 1.12 11.69 26.06
N GLY A 309 0.45 10.55 26.18
CA GLY A 309 -0.21 9.90 25.06
C GLY A 309 0.69 9.11 24.10
N ALA A 310 2.00 9.02 24.33
CA ALA A 310 2.91 8.17 23.54
C ALA A 310 2.44 6.69 23.44
N PRO A 311 2.78 5.97 22.36
CA PRO A 311 2.55 4.53 22.26
C PRO A 311 3.48 3.77 23.22
N LEU A 312 2.96 2.74 23.90
CA LEU A 312 3.83 1.87 24.71
C LEU A 312 4.62 0.93 23.80
N LEU A 313 5.94 1.10 23.77
CA LEU A 313 6.87 0.33 22.94
C LEU A 313 6.99 -1.12 23.39
N SER A 314 6.86 -1.40 24.68
CA SER A 314 6.82 -2.74 25.29
C SER A 314 5.70 -3.61 24.71
N ALA A 315 4.61 -3.02 24.22
CA ALA A 315 3.51 -3.73 23.57
C ALA A 315 3.89 -4.35 22.21
N LEU A 316 5.10 -4.10 21.69
CA LEU A 316 5.66 -4.77 20.51
C LEU A 316 6.20 -6.17 20.83
N LEU A 317 6.53 -6.47 22.08
CA LEU A 317 7.12 -7.75 22.47
C LEU A 317 6.17 -8.93 22.22
N ARG A 318 6.72 -10.06 21.77
CA ARG A 318 6.00 -11.33 21.57
C ARG A 318 6.78 -12.53 22.15
N THR A 319 6.09 -13.60 22.49
CA THR A 319 6.68 -14.92 22.71
C THR A 319 7.06 -15.56 21.37
N GLY A 320 7.76 -16.70 21.39
CA GLY A 320 8.04 -17.47 20.17
C GLY A 320 6.77 -17.89 19.40
N GLU A 321 5.64 -18.00 20.09
CA GLU A 321 4.32 -18.36 19.56
C GLU A 321 3.58 -17.15 18.92
N GLY A 322 4.11 -15.93 19.08
CA GLY A 322 3.53 -14.71 18.50
C GLY A 322 2.48 -14.01 19.36
N ASP A 323 2.35 -14.38 20.64
CA ASP A 323 1.47 -13.74 21.63
C ASP A 323 2.25 -12.77 22.54
N PRO A 324 1.64 -11.74 23.16
CA PRO A 324 2.36 -10.88 24.11
C PRO A 324 2.82 -11.71 25.33
N PRO A 325 4.06 -11.53 25.82
CA PRO A 325 4.49 -12.19 27.05
C PRO A 325 3.57 -11.79 28.23
N PRO A 326 3.16 -12.72 29.11
CA PRO A 326 2.21 -12.43 30.18
C PRO A 326 2.63 -11.25 31.07
N TYR A 327 3.92 -11.13 31.38
CA TYR A 327 4.49 -10.04 32.18
C TYR A 327 4.34 -8.63 31.58
N VAL A 328 3.94 -8.51 30.30
CA VAL A 328 3.58 -7.21 29.73
C VAL A 328 2.31 -6.66 30.39
N ALA A 329 1.41 -7.50 30.92
CA ALA A 329 0.28 -7.03 31.72
C ALA A 329 0.74 -6.23 32.96
N ASP A 330 1.81 -6.67 33.62
CA ASP A 330 2.38 -5.97 34.78
C ASP A 330 2.94 -4.60 34.39
N VAL A 331 3.62 -4.51 33.24
CA VAL A 331 4.13 -3.24 32.68
C VAL A 331 2.96 -2.27 32.41
N VAL A 332 1.86 -2.76 31.82
CA VAL A 332 0.67 -1.96 31.51
C VAL A 332 -0.02 -1.45 32.78
N ALA A 333 -0.15 -2.29 33.81
CA ALA A 333 -0.72 -1.91 35.10
C ALA A 333 0.14 -0.86 35.83
N VAL A 334 1.46 -1.05 35.90
CA VAL A 334 2.42 -0.13 36.56
C VAL A 334 2.54 1.24 35.86
N LEU A 335 2.11 1.33 34.60
CA LEU A 335 2.02 2.56 33.82
C LEU A 335 0.61 3.19 33.82
N GLY A 336 -0.28 2.75 34.70
CA GLY A 336 -1.61 3.34 34.89
C GLY A 336 -2.56 3.14 33.71
N CYS A 337 -2.29 2.18 32.83
CA CYS A 337 -3.14 1.89 31.66
C CYS A 337 -4.29 0.90 31.96
N GLY A 338 -4.45 0.47 33.22
CA GLY A 338 -5.35 -0.58 33.68
C GLY A 338 -4.73 -1.98 33.62
N THR A 339 -5.41 -2.97 34.19
CA THR A 339 -4.91 -4.36 34.27
C THR A 339 -5.73 -5.27 33.35
N PRO A 340 -5.16 -5.85 32.28
CA PRO A 340 -5.91 -6.73 31.37
C PRO A 340 -6.46 -7.99 32.06
N ALA A 341 -7.78 -8.17 32.06
CA ALA A 341 -8.44 -9.28 32.75
C ALA A 341 -8.16 -10.68 32.16
N THR A 342 -7.73 -10.76 30.90
CA THR A 342 -7.41 -12.03 30.24
C THR A 342 -6.27 -11.85 29.23
N ALA A 343 -5.56 -12.93 28.91
CA ALA A 343 -4.58 -12.95 27.81
C ALA A 343 -5.18 -12.51 26.46
N GLY A 344 -6.47 -12.80 26.21
CA GLY A 344 -7.19 -12.34 25.03
C GLY A 344 -7.42 -10.83 25.00
N VAL A 345 -7.66 -10.19 26.16
CA VAL A 345 -7.71 -8.73 26.29
C VAL A 345 -6.32 -8.12 26.09
N LEU A 346 -5.29 -8.66 26.77
CA LEU A 346 -3.90 -8.24 26.61
C LEU A 346 -3.47 -8.29 25.13
N LYS A 347 -3.77 -9.38 24.41
CA LYS A 347 -3.50 -9.54 22.97
C LYS A 347 -4.12 -8.43 22.12
N ARG A 348 -5.41 -8.12 22.33
CA ARG A 348 -6.11 -7.05 21.60
C ARG A 348 -5.55 -5.66 21.93
N TRP A 349 -5.26 -5.42 23.21
CA TRP A 349 -4.72 -4.15 23.70
C TRP A 349 -3.29 -3.91 23.18
N CYS A 350 -2.39 -4.89 23.30
CA CYS A 350 -1.04 -4.82 22.76
C CYS A 350 -1.01 -4.73 21.23
N GLN A 351 -2.02 -5.27 20.53
CA GLN A 351 -2.15 -5.04 19.08
C GLN A 351 -2.50 -3.57 18.77
N ARG A 352 -3.38 -2.92 19.54
CA ARG A 352 -3.63 -1.48 19.37
C ARG A 352 -2.37 -0.67 19.63
N GLU A 353 -1.66 -0.91 20.72
CA GLU A 353 -0.45 -0.15 21.03
C GLU A 353 0.67 -0.38 20.01
N ALA A 354 0.83 -1.60 19.50
CA ALA A 354 1.70 -1.87 18.35
C ALA A 354 1.30 -1.04 17.11
N ASP A 355 0.01 -0.97 16.77
CA ASP A 355 -0.48 -0.13 15.66
C ASP A 355 -0.16 1.37 15.88
N ARG A 356 -0.21 1.84 17.12
CA ARG A 356 0.16 3.22 17.50
C ARG A 356 1.66 3.45 17.39
N ALA A 357 2.49 2.54 17.88
CA ALA A 357 3.95 2.59 17.70
C ALA A 357 4.31 2.62 16.21
N PHE A 358 3.69 1.77 15.39
CA PHE A 358 3.88 1.72 13.94
C PHE A 358 3.29 2.93 13.17
N ALA A 359 2.49 3.78 13.82
CA ALA A 359 2.01 5.04 13.27
C ALA A 359 3.01 6.15 13.58
N VAL A 360 3.39 6.31 14.86
CA VAL A 360 4.31 7.36 15.34
C VAL A 360 5.72 7.18 14.79
N HIS A 361 6.27 5.97 14.86
CA HIS A 361 7.66 5.68 14.46
C HIS A 361 7.79 5.24 13.00
N GLY A 362 6.68 5.04 12.28
CA GLY A 362 6.72 4.70 10.85
C GLY A 362 7.27 5.86 10.00
N VAL A 363 7.72 5.55 8.77
CA VAL A 363 8.13 6.55 7.78
C VAL A 363 7.19 6.48 6.56
N PRO A 364 6.44 7.55 6.22
CA PRO A 364 6.27 8.77 7.01
C PRO A 364 5.52 8.52 8.32
N SER A 365 5.80 9.36 9.33
CA SER A 365 5.09 9.34 10.61
C SER A 365 3.62 9.74 10.42
N ARG A 366 2.74 9.14 11.22
CA ARG A 366 1.28 9.33 11.14
C ARG A 366 0.69 9.44 12.54
N THR A 367 -0.40 10.19 12.65
CA THR A 367 -1.22 10.25 13.87
C THR A 367 -1.59 8.85 14.33
N ALA A 368 -1.26 8.52 15.58
CA ALA A 368 -1.64 7.26 16.19
C ALA A 368 -3.18 7.17 16.35
N PRO A 369 -3.78 5.98 16.18
CA PRO A 369 -5.15 5.76 16.66
C PRO A 369 -5.22 5.95 18.19
N PRO A 370 -6.42 6.18 18.77
CA PRO A 370 -6.57 6.26 20.23
C PRO A 370 -6.16 4.95 20.91
N ARG A 371 -5.62 5.05 22.13
CA ARG A 371 -5.42 3.92 23.05
C ARG A 371 -6.79 3.25 23.29
N LEU A 372 -6.81 1.94 23.49
CA LEU A 372 -8.01 1.27 24.01
C LEU A 372 -8.00 1.44 25.54
N PRO A 373 -8.95 2.18 26.14
CA PRO A 373 -9.06 2.23 27.59
C PRO A 373 -9.45 0.85 28.13
N LEU A 374 -8.87 0.48 29.27
CA LEU A 374 -9.32 -0.65 30.06
C LEU A 374 -10.30 -0.16 31.13
N THR A 375 -11.35 -0.93 31.43
CA THR A 375 -12.23 -0.71 32.58
C THR A 375 -11.55 -1.19 33.86
N ASP A 376 -12.13 -0.86 35.00
CA ASP A 376 -11.65 -1.35 36.31
C ASP A 376 -11.68 -2.89 36.40
N ASP A 377 -12.71 -3.52 35.79
CA ASP A 377 -12.80 -4.98 35.58
C ASP A 377 -11.80 -5.55 34.55
N GLY A 378 -10.85 -4.74 34.07
CA GLY A 378 -9.78 -5.14 33.16
C GLY A 378 -10.21 -5.50 31.75
N GLN A 379 -11.45 -5.22 31.35
CA GLN A 379 -11.92 -5.40 29.98
C GLN A 379 -11.54 -4.20 29.11
N ILE A 380 -11.42 -4.37 27.80
CA ILE A 380 -11.40 -3.21 26.90
C ILE A 380 -12.79 -2.58 26.99
N ALA A 381 -12.86 -1.32 27.41
CA ALA A 381 -14.13 -0.62 27.47
C ALA A 381 -14.78 -0.65 26.09
N ALA A 382 -16.07 -1.01 26.04
CA ALA A 382 -16.86 -0.75 24.85
C ALA A 382 -16.66 0.73 24.48
N PRO A 383 -16.50 1.08 23.18
CA PRO A 383 -16.41 2.47 22.78
C PRO A 383 -17.63 3.17 23.37
N GLY A 384 -17.37 4.13 24.27
CA GLY A 384 -18.41 4.69 25.10
C GLY A 384 -19.56 5.12 24.23
N ALA A 385 -20.77 4.67 24.57
CA ALA A 385 -21.96 5.26 24.02
C ALA A 385 -22.03 6.70 24.52
N GLU A 386 -21.36 7.61 23.79
CA GLU A 386 -22.05 8.82 23.39
C GLU A 386 -23.45 8.35 23.01
N PRO A 387 -24.52 8.81 23.69
CA PRO A 387 -25.85 8.34 23.37
C PRO A 387 -26.02 8.53 21.88
N PRO A 388 -26.62 7.57 21.15
CA PRO A 388 -26.87 7.76 19.74
C PRO A 388 -27.79 8.99 19.62
N ARG A 389 -27.19 10.17 19.44
CA ARG A 389 -27.86 11.39 18.99
C ARG A 389 -28.58 10.92 17.76
N HIS A 390 -29.90 10.79 17.86
CA HIS A 390 -30.68 9.98 16.93
C HIS A 390 -30.39 10.44 15.50
N ARG A 391 -29.42 9.78 14.87
CA ARG A 391 -29.32 9.62 13.43
C ARG A 391 -30.33 8.54 13.09
N THR A 392 -31.58 8.87 13.39
CA THR A 392 -32.72 8.49 12.57
C THR A 392 -32.21 8.55 11.14
N ILE A 393 -32.10 7.38 10.51
CA ILE A 393 -31.83 7.29 9.08
C ILE A 393 -33.13 7.73 8.42
N VAL A 394 -33.39 9.04 8.48
CA VAL A 394 -34.37 9.68 7.63
C VAL A 394 -33.85 9.46 6.22
N HIS A 395 -34.61 8.72 5.43
CA HIS A 395 -34.42 8.63 3.99
C HIS A 395 -34.68 10.02 3.37
N VAL A 396 -33.70 10.93 3.49
CA VAL A 396 -33.75 12.22 2.80
C VAL A 396 -33.41 11.96 1.34
N LYS A 397 -34.46 11.79 0.52
CA LYS A 397 -34.35 11.88 -0.93
C LYS A 397 -33.70 13.22 -1.29
N GLY A 398 -32.53 13.17 -1.91
CA GLY A 398 -31.91 14.22 -2.73
C GLY A 398 -32.01 15.67 -2.24
N GLY A 399 -31.07 16.11 -1.39
CA GLY A 399 -30.81 17.52 -1.12
C GLY A 399 -29.45 17.97 -1.65
N ALA A 400 -29.41 18.94 -2.57
CA ALA A 400 -28.17 19.43 -3.15
C ALA A 400 -27.40 20.35 -2.18
N VAL A 401 -26.15 19.99 -1.86
CA VAL A 401 -25.26 20.82 -1.02
C VAL A 401 -24.80 22.05 -1.82
N ARG A 402 -25.29 23.24 -1.44
CA ARG A 402 -24.84 24.51 -2.03
C ARG A 402 -23.40 24.82 -1.64
N ARG A 403 -22.50 24.86 -2.62
CA ARG A 403 -21.19 25.52 -2.49
C ARG A 403 -21.35 27.04 -2.34
N PRO A 404 -20.45 27.74 -1.61
CA PRO A 404 -20.51 29.20 -1.49
C PRO A 404 -20.22 29.87 -2.85
N ALA A 405 -21.12 30.77 -3.27
CA ALA A 405 -21.09 31.38 -4.61
C ALA A 405 -19.75 32.05 -4.96
N ARG A 406 -19.03 32.58 -3.97
CA ARG A 406 -17.71 33.26 -4.09
C ARG A 406 -16.53 32.39 -4.54
N ARG A 407 -16.67 31.05 -4.55
CA ARG A 407 -15.67 30.16 -5.18
C ARG A 407 -16.09 29.80 -6.60
N GLN A 408 -17.39 29.63 -6.82
CA GLN A 408 -17.95 29.19 -8.09
C GLN A 408 -17.84 30.26 -9.19
N ASP A 409 -17.94 31.55 -8.87
CA ASP A 409 -17.74 32.64 -9.84
C ASP A 409 -16.26 32.79 -10.27
N ALA A 410 -15.33 32.69 -9.33
CA ALA A 410 -13.89 32.68 -9.62
C ALA A 410 -13.49 31.48 -10.49
N GLU A 411 -14.02 30.28 -10.16
CA GLU A 411 -13.85 29.05 -10.94
C GLU A 411 -14.41 29.20 -12.36
N ILE A 412 -15.64 29.70 -12.53
CA ILE A 412 -16.25 29.91 -13.87
C ILE A 412 -15.48 30.97 -14.67
N ARG A 413 -15.06 32.08 -14.05
CA ARG A 413 -14.27 33.13 -14.72
C ARG A 413 -12.93 32.58 -15.23
N HIS A 414 -12.21 31.81 -14.40
CA HIS A 414 -10.95 31.16 -14.82
C HIS A 414 -11.19 30.10 -15.90
N ALA A 415 -12.28 29.34 -15.82
CA ALA A 415 -12.64 28.36 -16.84
C ALA A 415 -12.98 29.00 -18.20
N LEU A 416 -13.63 30.17 -18.22
CA LEU A 416 -13.88 30.94 -19.44
C LEU A 416 -12.57 31.42 -20.10
N VAL A 417 -11.62 31.94 -19.31
CA VAL A 417 -10.28 32.31 -19.81
C VAL A 417 -9.57 31.09 -20.40
N ALA A 418 -9.53 29.98 -19.66
CA ALA A 418 -8.87 28.75 -20.10
C ALA A 418 -9.49 28.17 -21.38
N ALA A 419 -10.82 28.15 -21.48
CA ALA A 419 -11.53 27.66 -22.66
C ALA A 419 -11.19 28.48 -23.93
N ARG A 420 -11.02 29.81 -23.82
CA ARG A 420 -10.52 30.62 -24.93
C ARG A 420 -9.07 30.31 -25.29
N GLN A 421 -8.19 30.13 -24.30
CA GLN A 421 -6.76 29.84 -24.52
C GLN A 421 -6.56 28.54 -25.29
N VAL A 422 -7.31 27.48 -24.96
CA VAL A 422 -7.28 26.19 -25.67
C VAL A 422 -8.23 26.13 -26.87
N GLN A 423 -8.83 27.26 -27.25
CA GLN A 423 -9.79 27.43 -28.34
C GLN A 423 -11.03 26.50 -28.32
N ASP A 424 -11.41 25.99 -27.14
CA ASP A 424 -12.58 25.10 -26.96
C ASP A 424 -13.88 25.91 -26.98
N ARG A 425 -14.40 26.13 -28.19
CA ARG A 425 -15.62 26.93 -28.44
C ARG A 425 -16.87 26.32 -27.79
N GLN A 426 -16.99 24.99 -27.76
CA GLN A 426 -18.15 24.30 -27.18
C GLN A 426 -18.18 24.47 -25.66
N ARG A 427 -17.05 24.27 -24.98
CA ARG A 427 -16.94 24.46 -23.54
C ARG A 427 -17.09 25.93 -23.14
N ALA A 428 -16.54 26.85 -23.91
CA ALA A 428 -16.74 28.29 -23.70
C ALA A 428 -18.23 28.67 -23.81
N ALA A 429 -18.96 28.14 -24.79
CA ALA A 429 -20.40 28.38 -24.95
C ALA A 429 -21.24 27.76 -23.82
N TYR A 430 -20.85 26.58 -23.31
CA TYR A 430 -21.45 25.99 -22.11
C TYR A 430 -21.24 26.86 -20.87
N LEU A 431 -19.99 27.27 -20.62
CA LEU A 431 -19.62 28.08 -19.45
C LEU A 431 -20.27 29.47 -19.45
N LEU A 432 -20.51 30.07 -20.62
CA LEU A 432 -21.30 31.31 -20.71
C LEU A 432 -22.73 31.12 -20.17
N LYS A 433 -23.41 30.04 -20.57
CA LYS A 433 -24.77 29.72 -20.11
C LYS A 433 -24.83 29.42 -18.61
N GLU A 434 -23.76 28.87 -18.02
CA GLU A 434 -23.65 28.74 -16.57
C GLU A 434 -23.39 30.08 -15.88
N ALA A 435 -22.53 30.93 -16.45
CA ALA A 435 -22.22 32.24 -15.91
C ALA A 435 -23.43 33.18 -15.88
N GLU A 436 -24.26 33.20 -16.94
CA GLU A 436 -25.52 33.94 -17.01
C GLU A 436 -26.48 33.58 -15.86
N ARG A 437 -26.59 32.28 -15.53
CA ARG A 437 -27.43 31.80 -14.42
C ARG A 437 -26.89 32.16 -13.03
N GLY A 438 -25.59 32.41 -12.94
CA GLY A 438 -24.92 32.84 -11.70
C GLY A 438 -24.93 34.35 -11.48
N LEU A 439 -24.88 35.14 -12.56
CA LEU A 439 -24.61 36.59 -12.53
C LEU A 439 -25.51 37.41 -11.57
N PRO A 440 -26.85 37.22 -11.53
CA PRO A 440 -27.72 38.01 -10.64
C PRO A 440 -27.50 37.75 -9.14
N ARG A 441 -26.81 36.66 -8.79
CA ARG A 441 -26.59 36.21 -7.41
C ARG A 441 -25.27 36.72 -6.81
N LEU A 442 -24.52 37.54 -7.55
CA LEU A 442 -23.20 38.04 -7.16
C LEU A 442 -23.24 39.49 -6.68
N PRO A 443 -22.46 39.87 -5.65
CA PRO A 443 -22.21 41.26 -5.26
C PRO A 443 -21.55 42.11 -6.37
N GLU A 444 -21.76 43.43 -6.32
CA GLU A 444 -21.36 44.41 -7.35
C GLU A 444 -19.91 44.29 -7.89
N PRO A 445 -18.83 44.11 -7.10
CA PRO A 445 -17.47 44.02 -7.64
C PRO A 445 -17.12 42.63 -8.22
N GLN A 446 -17.95 41.61 -8.00
CA GLN A 446 -17.80 40.27 -8.56
C GLN A 446 -18.65 40.12 -9.83
N ARG A 447 -19.89 40.63 -9.79
CA ARG A 447 -20.80 40.72 -10.93
C ARG A 447 -20.15 41.42 -12.12
N GLY A 448 -19.51 42.57 -11.92
CA GLY A 448 -18.82 43.30 -13.00
C GLY A 448 -17.67 42.51 -13.65
N ARG A 449 -16.82 41.85 -12.84
CA ARG A 449 -15.68 41.08 -13.35
C ARG A 449 -16.10 39.81 -14.11
N LEU A 450 -17.16 39.12 -13.66
CA LEU A 450 -17.69 37.98 -14.41
C LEU A 450 -18.39 38.44 -15.70
N ALA A 451 -19.18 39.51 -15.66
CA ALA A 451 -19.84 40.07 -16.85
C ALA A 451 -18.83 40.52 -17.93
N GLU A 452 -17.72 41.12 -17.54
CA GLU A 452 -16.65 41.49 -18.48
C GLU A 452 -16.01 40.26 -19.15
N GLU A 453 -15.71 39.22 -18.38
CA GLU A 453 -15.17 37.95 -18.89
C GLU A 453 -16.14 37.23 -19.84
N MET A 454 -17.44 37.27 -19.51
CA MET A 454 -18.50 36.76 -20.37
C MET A 454 -18.56 37.52 -21.69
N ARG A 455 -18.49 38.87 -21.65
CA ARG A 455 -18.51 39.71 -22.85
C ARG A 455 -17.31 39.44 -23.77
N LEU A 456 -16.11 39.26 -23.19
CA LEU A 456 -14.90 38.89 -23.93
C LEU A 456 -15.04 37.51 -24.59
N THR A 457 -15.61 36.54 -23.87
CA THR A 457 -15.83 35.18 -24.40
C THR A 457 -16.92 35.14 -25.48
N GLY A 458 -18.02 35.86 -25.30
CA GLY A 458 -19.08 35.98 -26.31
C GLY A 458 -18.57 36.59 -27.61
N ARG A 459 -17.75 37.66 -27.55
CA ARG A 459 -17.11 38.23 -28.74
C ARG A 459 -16.19 37.25 -29.45
N TRP A 460 -15.32 36.56 -28.71
CA TRP A 460 -14.43 35.55 -29.29
C TRP A 460 -15.19 34.38 -29.94
N LEU A 461 -16.32 33.95 -29.34
CA LEU A 461 -17.24 32.96 -29.93
C LEU A 461 -18.01 33.48 -31.15
N SER A 462 -18.20 34.79 -31.26
CA SER A 462 -18.80 35.45 -32.42
C SER A 462 -17.78 35.88 -33.49
N GLY A 463 -16.48 35.63 -33.27
CA GLY A 463 -15.41 36.05 -34.18
C GLY A 463 -15.12 37.56 -34.19
N LEU A 464 -15.73 38.32 -33.28
CA LEU A 464 -15.56 39.78 -33.22
C LEU A 464 -14.26 40.16 -32.49
N PRO A 465 -13.47 41.12 -33.01
CA PRO A 465 -12.23 41.55 -32.37
C PRO A 465 -12.47 42.13 -30.96
N ALA A 466 -11.47 42.03 -30.10
CA ALA A 466 -11.54 42.57 -28.74
C ALA A 466 -11.69 44.11 -28.76
N PRO A 467 -12.46 44.71 -27.81
CA PRO A 467 -12.56 46.16 -27.74
C PRO A 467 -11.20 46.77 -27.37
N SER A 468 -10.70 47.68 -28.20
CA SER A 468 -9.50 48.46 -27.92
C SER A 468 -9.68 49.29 -26.64
N LYS A 469 -8.82 49.10 -25.64
CA LYS A 469 -8.79 49.97 -24.46
C LYS A 469 -8.50 51.41 -24.91
N PRO A 470 -9.26 52.43 -24.47
CA PRO A 470 -8.91 53.81 -24.76
C PRO A 470 -7.56 54.14 -24.12
N ARG A 471 -6.61 54.62 -24.93
CA ARG A 471 -5.29 55.10 -24.47
C ARG A 471 -5.51 56.30 -23.55
N LYS A 472 -5.55 56.07 -22.22
CA LYS A 472 -5.52 57.15 -21.24
C LYS A 472 -4.14 57.82 -21.27
N ARG A 473 -3.98 58.86 -22.12
CA ARG A 473 -2.94 59.87 -21.95
C ARG A 473 -3.07 60.43 -20.53
N LYS A 474 -2.00 60.38 -19.72
CA LYS A 474 -1.92 61.22 -18.52
C LYS A 474 -1.91 62.68 -18.97
N ARG A 475 -2.93 63.44 -18.61
CA ARG A 475 -2.79 64.89 -18.41
C ARG A 475 -3.58 65.30 -17.17
N ALA A 476 -2.97 66.19 -16.40
CA ALA A 476 -3.58 66.83 -15.25
C ALA A 476 -4.67 67.83 -15.69
N LYS A 477 -5.44 68.33 -14.71
CA LYS A 477 -6.42 69.41 -14.88
C LYS A 477 -5.85 70.60 -15.66
N THR A 478 -6.59 71.11 -16.65
CA THR A 478 -6.99 72.53 -16.71
C THR A 478 -8.14 72.73 -17.72
N ALA A 479 -8.82 73.89 -17.62
CA ALA A 479 -10.13 74.25 -18.20
C ALA A 479 -10.23 74.29 -19.75
N GLY A 480 -11.47 74.37 -20.29
CA GLY A 480 -11.74 74.81 -21.66
C GLY A 480 -13.04 74.29 -22.31
N GLN A 481 -13.98 75.20 -22.60
CA GLN A 481 -15.34 75.08 -23.17
C GLN A 481 -15.59 74.27 -24.48
N GLY A 482 -16.85 73.83 -24.65
CA GLY A 482 -17.61 73.74 -25.92
C GLY A 482 -17.41 72.51 -26.86
N GLN A 483 -18.33 72.13 -27.76
CA GLN A 483 -19.80 72.27 -27.86
C GLN A 483 -20.34 71.34 -28.99
N THR A 484 -21.57 70.80 -28.92
CA THR A 484 -22.31 70.01 -29.99
C THR A 484 -21.63 68.69 -30.48
N GLY A 485 -22.22 67.63 -31.05
CA GLY A 485 -23.57 67.12 -31.44
C GLY A 485 -23.38 65.76 -32.20
N ALA A 486 -24.35 64.96 -32.67
CA ALA A 486 -25.78 64.78 -32.33
C ALA A 486 -26.38 63.46 -32.97
N THR A 487 -26.73 62.45 -32.15
CA THR A 487 -27.82 61.44 -32.38
C THR A 487 -27.76 60.48 -33.64
N PRO A 488 -28.70 59.50 -33.86
CA PRO A 488 -28.59 58.11 -33.35
C PRO A 488 -29.10 56.99 -34.35
N LYS A 489 -29.70 55.89 -33.83
CA LYS A 489 -30.48 54.77 -34.47
C LYS A 489 -29.70 53.47 -34.82
N ALA A 490 -30.27 52.25 -34.78
CA ALA A 490 -31.53 51.75 -34.19
C ALA A 490 -31.51 50.21 -33.89
N THR A 491 -32.55 49.76 -33.18
CA THR A 491 -32.92 48.45 -32.61
C THR A 491 -33.87 47.62 -33.54
N PRO A 492 -34.58 46.52 -33.14
CA PRO A 492 -34.27 45.30 -32.34
C PRO A 492 -34.93 43.98 -32.88
N ARG A 493 -35.05 42.95 -32.00
CA ARG A 493 -36.06 41.84 -31.95
C ARG A 493 -35.85 40.65 -32.94
N ALA A 494 -36.37 39.44 -32.70
CA ALA A 494 -37.37 38.95 -31.71
C ALA A 494 -37.02 37.57 -31.06
N THR A 495 -37.92 37.09 -30.19
CA THR A 495 -37.77 35.91 -29.29
C THR A 495 -38.80 34.78 -29.59
N PRO A 496 -39.34 33.95 -28.65
CA PRO A 496 -38.86 32.58 -28.36
C PRO A 496 -39.98 31.48 -28.33
N LYS A 497 -39.64 30.25 -27.89
CA LYS A 497 -40.47 29.17 -27.22
C LYS A 497 -40.10 27.75 -27.77
N ALA A 498 -40.36 26.60 -27.12
CA ALA A 498 -40.44 26.26 -25.69
C ALA A 498 -40.39 24.71 -25.49
N LYS A 499 -39.89 24.24 -24.32
CA LYS A 499 -40.18 23.00 -23.53
C LYS A 499 -40.86 21.80 -24.26
N SER A 500 -40.43 20.54 -24.07
CA SER A 500 -40.52 19.84 -22.76
C SER A 500 -39.86 18.44 -22.69
N LYS A 501 -39.54 18.03 -21.44
CA LYS A 501 -39.63 16.70 -20.78
C LYS A 501 -39.01 15.42 -21.41
N GLY A 502 -38.33 14.64 -20.56
CA GLY A 502 -38.04 13.21 -20.75
C GLY A 502 -36.72 12.74 -20.10
N SER A 503 -36.80 11.90 -19.06
CA SER A 503 -35.66 11.14 -18.51
C SER A 503 -35.37 9.91 -19.42
N SER A 504 -34.20 9.27 -19.46
CA SER A 504 -33.39 8.74 -18.35
C SER A 504 -32.02 8.21 -18.86
N LEU A 505 -31.44 7.19 -18.19
CA LEU A 505 -30.18 6.43 -18.40
C LEU A 505 -29.06 6.82 -17.40
N SER A 506 -28.65 5.99 -16.44
CA SER A 506 -28.20 4.57 -16.46
C SER A 506 -26.81 4.40 -17.08
N GLY A 507 -25.85 3.93 -16.26
CA GLY A 507 -24.42 3.93 -16.60
C GLY A 507 -23.61 2.80 -15.96
N ALA A 508 -24.08 1.56 -16.12
CA ALA A 508 -23.23 0.37 -16.02
C ALA A 508 -23.02 -0.17 -17.44
N ARG A 509 -21.80 -0.63 -17.77
CA ARG A 509 -21.45 -1.10 -19.12
C ARG A 509 -21.86 -2.58 -19.29
N PRO A 510 -22.74 -2.93 -20.24
CA PRO A 510 -22.95 -4.32 -20.65
C PRO A 510 -21.76 -4.81 -21.52
N LEU A 511 -21.54 -6.12 -21.52
CA LEU A 511 -20.57 -6.79 -22.40
C LEU A 511 -21.24 -7.11 -23.77
N PRO A 512 -20.47 -7.12 -24.88
CA PRO A 512 -20.98 -7.55 -26.18
C PRO A 512 -20.89 -9.07 -26.37
N GLY A 513 -21.87 -9.66 -27.07
CA GLY A 513 -21.80 -11.00 -27.66
C GLY A 513 -22.28 -12.16 -26.78
N PHE A 514 -23.57 -12.52 -26.92
CA PHE A 514 -24.01 -13.82 -27.46
C PHE A 514 -25.53 -13.77 -27.68
N GLU A 515 -26.01 -14.49 -28.69
CA GLU A 515 -27.37 -14.37 -29.23
C GLU A 515 -28.41 -15.13 -28.40
N ASN A 516 -29.66 -14.66 -28.46
CA ASN A 516 -30.83 -15.38 -27.93
C ASN A 516 -31.07 -16.66 -28.76
N PRO A 517 -31.51 -17.74 -28.10
CA PRO A 517 -32.66 -18.46 -28.61
C PRO A 517 -33.74 -18.65 -27.55
N ALA A 518 -34.98 -18.33 -27.93
CA ALA A 518 -36.17 -18.70 -27.20
C ALA A 518 -37.12 -19.48 -28.12
N ALA A 519 -37.91 -20.37 -27.51
CA ALA A 519 -39.01 -21.17 -28.07
C ALA A 519 -38.67 -22.43 -28.90
N GLY A 520 -39.34 -23.54 -28.52
CA GLY A 520 -39.67 -24.66 -29.41
C GLY A 520 -39.13 -26.04 -29.00
N GLY A 521 -40.01 -26.96 -28.59
CA GLY A 521 -39.74 -28.41 -28.70
C GLY A 521 -39.77 -29.26 -27.42
N ARG A 522 -40.96 -29.74 -27.05
CA ARG A 522 -41.19 -31.06 -26.42
C ARG A 522 -42.17 -31.81 -27.36
N PRO A 523 -42.33 -33.15 -27.32
CA PRO A 523 -41.65 -34.16 -26.51
C PRO A 523 -41.22 -35.44 -27.27
N THR A 524 -40.46 -36.33 -26.63
CA THR A 524 -40.67 -37.80 -26.73
C THR A 524 -40.13 -38.51 -25.48
N LYS A 525 -40.80 -39.61 -25.08
CA LYS A 525 -40.35 -40.54 -24.02
C LYS A 525 -39.55 -41.68 -24.64
N THR A 526 -38.48 -42.14 -24.00
CA THR A 526 -38.12 -43.58 -23.98
C THR A 526 -37.31 -43.94 -22.75
N SER A 527 -37.45 -45.20 -22.30
CA SER A 527 -36.92 -45.73 -21.04
C SER A 527 -35.59 -46.50 -21.22
N ARG A 528 -34.69 -46.42 -20.24
CA ARG A 528 -33.83 -47.53 -19.74
C ARG A 528 -33.07 -47.08 -18.48
N LYS A 529 -33.40 -47.61 -17.30
CA LYS A 529 -32.80 -48.80 -16.66
C LYS A 529 -31.32 -48.66 -16.26
N SER A 530 -31.12 -48.43 -14.96
CA SER A 530 -30.09 -48.99 -14.07
C SER A 530 -28.70 -49.38 -14.61
N LYS A 531 -27.65 -48.85 -13.98
CA LYS A 531 -26.63 -49.70 -13.33
C LYS A 531 -25.91 -49.00 -12.18
N LYS A 532 -25.66 -49.79 -11.14
CA LYS A 532 -25.06 -49.45 -9.85
C LYS A 532 -23.62 -49.98 -9.87
N SER A 533 -22.62 -49.18 -9.47
CA SER A 533 -21.23 -49.62 -9.31
C SER A 533 -20.57 -48.94 -8.11
N PRO A 534 -19.55 -49.56 -7.48
CA PRO A 534 -19.43 -49.51 -6.02
C PRO A 534 -18.33 -48.59 -5.46
N LYS A 535 -18.40 -48.45 -4.13
CA LYS A 535 -17.50 -47.70 -3.24
C LYS A 535 -16.13 -48.41 -3.11
N PRO A 536 -14.99 -47.68 -3.00
CA PRO A 536 -13.65 -48.28 -2.90
C PRO A 536 -13.35 -48.85 -1.49
N PRO A 537 -12.45 -49.85 -1.38
CA PRO A 537 -11.99 -50.40 -0.11
C PRO A 537 -10.91 -49.53 0.57
N THR A 538 -10.91 -49.51 1.89
CA THR A 538 -9.88 -48.91 2.76
C THR A 538 -8.74 -49.90 3.07
N PRO A 539 -7.52 -49.41 3.40
CA PRO A 539 -6.30 -50.22 3.37
C PRO A 539 -6.07 -51.10 4.60
N SER A 540 -5.40 -52.23 4.39
CA SER A 540 -4.87 -53.10 5.45
C SER A 540 -3.61 -52.51 6.10
N LYS A 541 -3.50 -52.62 7.42
CA LYS A 541 -2.22 -52.43 8.13
C LYS A 541 -1.28 -53.60 7.82
N GLY A 542 0.00 -53.30 7.58
CA GLY A 542 1.07 -54.28 7.40
C GLY A 542 2.39 -53.70 7.90
N THR A 543 3.14 -54.48 8.67
CA THR A 543 4.21 -54.01 9.57
C THR A 543 5.61 -54.33 9.05
N LEU A 544 6.61 -53.56 9.51
CA LEU A 544 8.03 -53.95 9.67
C LEU A 544 8.78 -54.52 8.45
N ARG A 545 9.65 -53.70 7.85
CA ARG A 545 11.11 -53.81 8.07
C ARG A 545 11.82 -52.51 7.70
#